data_AF-A0A3L8SQG3-F1
#
_entry.id   AF-A0A3L8SQG3-F1
#
_cell.length_a   1.000
_cell.length_b   1.000
_cell.length_c   1.000
_cell.angle_alpha   90.00
_cell.angle_beta   90.00
_cell.angle_gamma   90.00
#
_symmetry.space_group_name_H-M   'P 1'
#
loop_
_entity.id
_entity.type
_entity.pdbx_description
1 polymer ?
#
loop_
_entity_poly.entity_id
_entity_poly.type
_entity_poly.pdbx_seq_one_letter_code
_entity_poly.pdbx_strand_id
1 'polypeptide(L)'
;MALPKLDCHICSLVPWHPASSSPSPAAPRSSCCPSLRSCSEHHYVCHRQQKAYIATQGPLAETTEDFWRMLWEHDSTIVVMLTKLREMGRVRVLLWGEGGCGTAVCGHTLLAHPSLCLAPVALGKPPTVWWLTLWPHSHIGAQGAGGRSSSLSVLMSYAAPHPQEKCHQYWPAERSARYQYFVVDPMAEYNMPQYILREFKVTDARDGQSRTIRQFQFTDWPEQGVPKTGEGFIDFIGQVHKTKEQFGQDGPITVHCSAGVGRTGVFITLSIVLERMRYEGVVDMFQMVKTLRTQRPAMVQTEDQYQLCYRAALEYLGSFDHYAT
;
A
#
# COMPACT_ATOMS: atom_id res chain seq x y z
N MET A 1 -21.73 30.85 21.66
CA MET A 1 -21.81 30.75 20.19
C MET A 1 -22.07 29.30 19.83
N ALA A 2 -23.23 29.01 19.27
CA ALA A 2 -23.60 27.66 18.87
C ALA A 2 -22.84 27.28 17.59
N LEU A 3 -22.04 26.22 17.67
CA LEU A 3 -21.40 25.59 16.51
C LEU A 3 -22.46 24.77 15.76
N PRO A 4 -22.44 24.75 14.41
CA PRO A 4 -23.41 23.97 13.66
C PRO A 4 -23.17 22.48 13.94
N LYS A 5 -24.22 21.77 14.35
CA LYS A 5 -24.26 20.31 14.36
C LYS A 5 -24.18 19.85 12.90
N LEU A 6 -23.06 19.24 12.50
CA LEU A 6 -22.97 18.48 11.26
C LEU A 6 -23.22 17.01 11.57
N ASP A 7 -24.32 16.49 11.06
CA ASP A 7 -24.69 15.08 11.16
C ASP A 7 -23.65 14.21 10.43
N CYS A 8 -22.88 13.44 11.19
CA CYS A 8 -22.00 12.39 10.67
C CYS A 8 -22.87 11.21 10.21
N HIS A 9 -23.31 11.23 8.96
CA HIS A 9 -23.86 10.04 8.32
C HIS A 9 -22.73 9.08 7.95
N ILE A 10 -22.49 8.07 8.81
CA ILE A 10 -21.87 6.81 8.38
C ILE A 10 -22.77 6.26 7.28
N CYS A 11 -22.33 6.36 6.03
CA CYS A 11 -23.10 5.93 4.87
C CYS A 11 -23.34 4.42 4.98
N SER A 12 -24.63 4.08 4.97
CA SER A 12 -25.21 2.76 5.13
C SER A 12 -24.63 1.71 4.17
N LEU A 13 -24.48 0.51 4.71
CA LEU A 13 -24.23 -0.75 4.01
C LEU A 13 -25.25 -0.95 2.88
N VAL A 14 -24.78 -1.27 1.67
CA VAL A 14 -25.61 -1.92 0.65
C VAL A 14 -25.17 -3.38 0.55
N PRO A 15 -25.99 -4.35 0.99
CA PRO A 15 -25.70 -5.76 0.78
C PRO A 15 -25.80 -6.12 -0.70
N TRP A 16 -24.86 -6.91 -1.19
CA TRP A 16 -24.93 -7.52 -2.51
C TRP A 16 -25.90 -8.71 -2.47
N HIS A 17 -27.00 -8.63 -3.22
CA HIS A 17 -27.88 -9.77 -3.49
C HIS A 17 -27.62 -10.32 -4.91
N PRO A 18 -27.50 -11.65 -5.10
CA PRO A 18 -27.40 -12.24 -6.42
C PRO A 18 -28.76 -12.15 -7.15
N ALA A 19 -28.70 -11.76 -8.43
CA ALA A 19 -29.85 -11.46 -9.27
C ALA A 19 -30.79 -12.67 -9.48
N SER A 20 -32.10 -12.43 -9.39
CA SER A 20 -33.11 -13.23 -10.09
C SER A 20 -34.06 -12.31 -10.87
N SER A 21 -34.63 -12.85 -11.93
CA SER A 21 -35.03 -12.22 -13.20
C SER A 21 -36.43 -11.63 -13.25
N SER A 22 -36.58 -10.42 -13.84
CA SER A 22 -37.55 -9.99 -14.90
C SER A 22 -37.88 -8.46 -14.83
N PRO A 23 -38.34 -7.80 -15.92
CA PRO A 23 -38.04 -6.38 -16.18
C PRO A 23 -39.23 -5.40 -16.24
N SER A 24 -39.02 -4.11 -15.88
CA SER A 24 -39.45 -2.84 -16.56
C SER A 24 -39.19 -1.59 -15.66
N PRO A 25 -39.25 -0.32 -16.14
CA PRO A 25 -38.35 0.34 -17.09
C PRO A 25 -37.67 1.64 -16.55
N ALA A 26 -36.60 2.03 -17.26
CA ALA A 26 -36.06 3.39 -17.47
C ALA A 26 -35.31 4.14 -16.34
N ALA A 27 -33.97 4.13 -16.45
CA ALA A 27 -33.09 5.27 -16.19
C ALA A 27 -31.86 5.17 -17.15
N PRO A 28 -31.24 6.29 -17.57
CA PRO A 28 -30.43 6.35 -18.78
C PRO A 28 -29.11 5.59 -18.63
N ARG A 29 -28.77 4.85 -19.69
CA ARG A 29 -27.53 4.10 -19.84
C ARG A 29 -26.34 5.07 -19.93
N SER A 30 -25.47 5.07 -18.92
CA SER A 30 -24.07 5.45 -19.12
C SER A 30 -23.34 4.24 -19.70
N SER A 31 -22.87 4.38 -20.93
CA SER A 31 -22.09 3.42 -21.69
C SER A 31 -20.93 2.83 -20.89
N CYS A 32 -21.03 1.55 -20.56
CA CYS A 32 -19.88 0.73 -20.18
C CYS A 32 -18.97 0.58 -21.41
N CYS A 33 -17.78 1.19 -21.41
CA CYS A 33 -16.74 0.90 -22.39
C CYS A 33 -16.08 -0.46 -22.04
N PRO A 34 -16.11 -1.46 -22.94
CA PRO A 34 -15.65 -2.81 -22.64
C PRO A 34 -14.17 -3.03 -23.01
N SER A 35 -13.22 -2.27 -22.44
CA SER A 35 -11.78 -2.44 -22.78
C SER A 35 -10.75 -2.34 -21.65
N LEU A 36 -11.14 -2.18 -20.38
CA LEU A 36 -10.17 -2.19 -19.27
C LEU A 36 -9.94 -3.61 -18.75
N ARG A 37 -8.97 -4.34 -19.33
CA ARG A 37 -8.48 -5.62 -18.80
C ARG A 37 -7.03 -5.58 -18.28
N SER A 38 -6.37 -4.43 -18.18
CA SER A 38 -4.94 -4.38 -17.83
C SER A 38 -4.52 -3.50 -16.65
N CYS A 39 -5.43 -2.77 -15.98
CA CYS A 39 -5.09 -2.06 -14.74
C CYS A 39 -5.72 -2.78 -13.56
N SER A 40 -4.90 -3.26 -12.63
CA SER A 40 -5.35 -3.89 -11.38
C SER A 40 -6.43 -3.04 -10.69
N GLU A 41 -7.57 -3.67 -10.38
CA GLU A 41 -8.81 -3.13 -9.81
C GLU A 41 -8.68 -1.84 -8.97
N HIS A 42 -9.39 -0.79 -9.40
CA HIS A 42 -9.51 0.49 -8.70
C HIS A 42 -10.59 0.38 -7.62
N HIS A 43 -10.26 0.79 -6.39
CA HIS A 43 -11.20 0.75 -5.28
C HIS A 43 -11.21 2.10 -4.56
N TYR A 44 -12.41 2.65 -4.36
CA TYR A 44 -12.63 3.95 -3.74
C TYR A 44 -12.82 3.80 -2.23
N VAL A 45 -12.10 4.63 -1.45
CA VAL A 45 -12.28 4.72 0.00
C VAL A 45 -13.06 5.98 0.39
N CYS A 46 -14.08 5.82 1.23
CA CYS A 46 -15.01 6.89 1.63
C CYS A 46 -14.74 7.40 3.06
N HIS A 47 -14.56 8.71 3.20
CA HIS A 47 -14.77 9.44 4.45
C HIS A 47 -15.19 10.89 4.12
N ARG A 48 -16.26 11.39 4.77
CA ARG A 48 -16.98 12.67 4.55
C ARG A 48 -17.57 12.91 3.15
N GLN A 49 -16.85 12.55 2.09
CA GLN A 49 -17.31 12.54 0.70
C GLN A 49 -17.29 11.10 0.16
N GLN A 50 -18.27 10.73 -0.66
CA GLN A 50 -18.18 9.49 -1.43
C GLN A 50 -16.93 9.58 -2.32
N LYS A 51 -16.03 8.58 -2.23
CA LYS A 51 -14.78 8.46 -3.01
C LYS A 51 -13.68 9.49 -2.66
N ALA A 52 -13.26 9.53 -1.40
CA ALA A 52 -12.18 10.43 -0.94
C ALA A 52 -10.76 10.00 -1.37
N TYR A 53 -10.53 8.70 -1.62
CA TYR A 53 -9.22 8.18 -2.03
C TYR A 53 -9.32 7.16 -3.17
N ILE A 54 -8.27 7.09 -3.98
CA ILE A 54 -7.98 5.99 -4.92
C ILE A 54 -6.74 5.26 -4.43
N ALA A 55 -6.87 4.01 -4.01
CA ALA A 55 -5.74 3.16 -3.64
C ALA A 55 -5.26 2.34 -4.85
N THR A 56 -4.02 2.57 -5.29
CA THR A 56 -3.45 1.90 -6.47
C THR A 56 -2.00 1.44 -6.25
N GLN A 57 -1.53 0.55 -7.12
CA GLN A 57 -0.12 0.11 -7.13
C GLN A 57 0.80 1.22 -7.65
N GLY A 58 2.10 1.13 -7.33
CA GLY A 58 3.10 1.97 -7.96
C GLY A 58 3.08 1.74 -9.47
N PRO A 59 3.02 2.78 -10.31
CA PRO A 59 2.96 2.60 -11.75
C PRO A 59 4.14 1.78 -12.29
N LEU A 60 3.85 0.95 -13.29
CA LEU A 60 4.83 0.25 -14.10
C LEU A 60 5.11 1.08 -15.37
N ALA A 61 6.16 0.72 -16.12
CA ALA A 61 6.44 1.37 -17.40
C ALA A 61 5.24 1.27 -18.35
N GLU A 62 4.60 0.11 -18.41
CA GLU A 62 3.47 -0.18 -19.29
C GLU A 62 2.16 0.48 -18.83
N THR A 63 2.03 0.77 -17.54
CA THR A 63 0.79 1.34 -16.97
C THR A 63 0.93 2.84 -16.64
N THR A 64 2.04 3.47 -17.02
CA THR A 64 2.30 4.89 -16.74
C THR A 64 1.28 5.79 -17.45
N GLU A 65 0.93 5.47 -18.70
CA GLU A 65 -0.07 6.24 -19.44
C GLU A 65 -1.47 6.11 -18.84
N ASP A 66 -1.86 4.89 -18.46
CA ASP A 66 -3.13 4.62 -17.81
C ASP A 66 -3.24 5.35 -16.46
N PHE A 67 -2.13 5.49 -15.74
CA PHE A 67 -2.08 6.22 -14.48
C PHE A 67 -2.42 7.71 -14.65
N TRP A 68 -1.81 8.39 -15.63
CA TRP A 68 -2.14 9.80 -15.90
C TRP A 68 -3.58 9.99 -16.39
N ARG A 69 -4.07 9.04 -17.20
CA ARG A 69 -5.48 9.04 -17.64
C ARG A 69 -6.44 8.89 -16.46
N MET A 70 -6.15 7.96 -15.53
CA MET A 70 -6.94 7.78 -14.31
C MET A 70 -6.99 9.06 -13.46
N LEU A 71 -5.86 9.76 -13.30
CA LEU A 71 -5.84 11.02 -12.55
C LEU A 71 -6.75 12.08 -13.19
N TRP A 72 -6.70 12.19 -14.52
CA TRP A 72 -7.51 13.15 -15.26
C TRP A 72 -9.01 12.84 -15.22
N GLU A 73 -9.38 11.59 -15.52
CA GLU A 73 -10.78 11.13 -15.60
C GLU A 73 -11.49 11.15 -14.25
N HIS A 74 -10.76 10.93 -13.15
CA HIS A 74 -11.31 10.96 -11.80
C HIS A 74 -11.04 12.27 -11.05
N ASP A 75 -10.53 13.29 -11.74
CA ASP A 75 -10.23 14.60 -11.17
C ASP A 75 -9.30 14.55 -9.94
N SER A 76 -8.38 13.59 -9.92
CA SER A 76 -7.41 13.41 -8.84
C SER A 76 -6.19 14.29 -9.09
N THR A 77 -6.16 15.46 -8.47
CA THR A 77 -5.04 16.42 -8.55
C THR A 77 -3.98 16.24 -7.46
N ILE A 78 -4.23 15.39 -6.47
CA ILE A 78 -3.26 15.08 -5.40
C ILE A 78 -2.86 13.61 -5.48
N VAL A 79 -1.55 13.39 -5.54
CA VAL A 79 -0.94 12.05 -5.57
C VAL A 79 -0.04 11.88 -4.36
N VAL A 80 -0.16 10.75 -3.67
CA VAL A 80 0.67 10.37 -2.53
C VAL A 80 1.44 9.11 -2.88
N MET A 81 2.77 9.22 -2.90
CA MET A 81 3.72 8.15 -3.16
C MET A 81 4.43 7.77 -1.85
N LEU A 82 4.32 6.50 -1.46
CA LEU A 82 4.81 6.02 -0.16
C LEU A 82 6.03 5.09 -0.27
N THR A 83 6.75 5.14 -1.39
CA THR A 83 7.97 4.33 -1.63
C THR A 83 9.04 5.17 -2.31
N LYS A 84 10.29 4.71 -2.20
CA LYS A 84 11.32 5.10 -3.16
C LYS A 84 11.07 4.38 -4.50
N LEU A 85 11.73 4.81 -5.57
CA LEU A 85 11.67 4.12 -6.87
C LEU A 85 12.23 2.69 -6.75
N ARG A 86 13.32 2.54 -6.00
CA ARG A 86 13.98 1.26 -5.70
C ARG A 86 14.20 1.15 -4.20
N GLU A 87 13.99 -0.05 -3.67
CA GLU A 87 14.26 -0.40 -2.27
C GLU A 87 14.93 -1.77 -2.23
N MET A 88 15.74 -2.05 -1.21
CA MET A 88 16.41 -3.34 -1.10
C MET A 88 15.40 -4.47 -0.94
N GLY A 89 15.52 -5.49 -1.78
CA GLY A 89 14.70 -6.70 -1.70
C GLY A 89 14.86 -7.39 -0.34
N ARG A 90 13.78 -8.00 0.16
CA ARG A 90 13.89 -8.90 1.33
C ARG A 90 14.76 -10.09 0.96
N VAL A 91 15.58 -10.54 1.92
CA VAL A 91 16.32 -11.80 1.80
C VAL A 91 15.32 -12.92 1.55
N ARG A 92 15.51 -13.66 0.45
CA ARG A 92 14.72 -14.84 0.12
C ARG A 92 15.54 -16.07 0.46
N VAL A 93 14.95 -16.96 1.26
CA VAL A 93 15.48 -18.31 1.46
C VAL A 93 14.89 -19.18 0.36
N LEU A 94 15.73 -19.68 -0.52
CA LEU A 94 15.33 -20.67 -1.53
C LEU A 94 15.61 -22.05 -0.97
N LEU A 95 14.57 -22.87 -0.86
CA LEU A 95 14.68 -24.28 -0.49
C LEU A 95 14.65 -25.11 -1.78
N TRP A 96 15.72 -25.84 -2.06
CA TRP A 96 15.74 -26.86 -3.12
C TRP A 96 15.67 -28.24 -2.46
N GLY A 97 14.69 -29.04 -2.86
CA GLY A 97 14.62 -30.45 -2.50
C GLY A 97 15.33 -31.30 -3.56
N GLU A 98 16.17 -32.24 -3.15
CA GLU A 98 16.71 -33.27 -4.04
C GLU A 98 15.62 -34.31 -4.34
N GLY A 99 14.81 -34.02 -5.35
CA GLY A 99 13.83 -34.94 -5.93
C GLY A 99 13.63 -34.56 -7.39
N GLY A 100 14.02 -35.46 -8.30
CA GLY A 100 14.04 -35.22 -9.73
C GLY A 100 12.69 -34.73 -10.30
N CYS A 101 12.81 -33.88 -11.32
CA CYS A 101 11.77 -33.45 -12.26
C CYS A 101 10.56 -32.70 -11.66
N GLY A 102 10.62 -31.37 -11.74
CA GLY A 102 9.47 -30.52 -12.06
C GLY A 102 8.41 -30.34 -10.97
N THR A 103 8.62 -29.38 -10.07
CA THR A 103 7.61 -28.37 -9.66
C THR A 103 8.26 -27.42 -8.65
N ALA A 104 8.37 -26.13 -9.00
CA ALA A 104 8.70 -25.10 -8.02
C ALA A 104 7.50 -24.95 -7.09
N VAL A 105 7.56 -25.52 -5.88
CA VAL A 105 6.53 -25.29 -4.86
C VAL A 105 6.76 -23.91 -4.27
N CYS A 106 6.11 -22.91 -4.87
CA CYS A 106 6.06 -21.57 -4.32
C CYS A 106 4.93 -21.50 -3.29
N GLY A 107 5.27 -21.32 -2.02
CA GLY A 107 4.32 -20.93 -0.97
C GLY A 107 3.90 -22.03 -0.01
N HIS A 108 4.72 -22.26 1.00
CA HIS A 108 4.20 -22.59 2.33
C HIS A 108 5.06 -21.86 3.37
N THR A 109 4.44 -20.94 4.10
CA THR A 109 5.03 -20.35 5.31
C THR A 109 5.14 -21.46 6.35
N LEU A 110 6.34 -22.01 6.52
CA LEU A 110 6.63 -22.88 7.66
C LEU A 110 6.58 -22.03 8.93
N LEU A 111 5.54 -22.25 9.73
CA LEU A 111 5.48 -21.76 11.11
C LEU A 111 6.69 -22.32 11.86
N ALA A 112 7.59 -21.44 12.29
CA ALA A 112 8.74 -21.81 13.10
C ALA A 112 8.26 -22.39 14.43
N HIS A 113 8.55 -23.66 14.69
CA HIS A 113 8.34 -24.30 15.98
C HIS A 113 9.34 -23.72 17.01
N PRO A 114 9.00 -23.55 18.31
CA PRO A 114 9.79 -22.76 19.27
C PRO A 114 11.14 -23.35 19.71
N SER A 115 11.66 -24.35 19.00
CA SER A 115 12.83 -25.14 19.43
C SER A 115 14.04 -25.02 18.48
N LEU A 116 13.96 -24.18 17.46
CA LEU A 116 15.09 -23.91 16.56
C LEU A 116 15.94 -22.77 17.13
N CYS A 117 17.00 -23.12 17.85
CA CYS A 117 18.07 -22.19 18.19
C CYS A 117 18.76 -21.73 16.89
N LEU A 118 18.41 -20.54 16.40
CA LEU A 118 19.18 -19.85 15.37
C LEU A 118 20.47 -19.34 16.01
N ALA A 119 21.60 -19.99 15.70
CA ALA A 119 22.91 -19.41 16.02
C ALA A 119 23.10 -18.10 15.23
N PRO A 120 23.65 -17.04 15.84
CA PRO A 120 23.88 -15.78 15.15
C PRO A 120 24.98 -15.97 14.10
N VAL A 121 24.61 -15.94 12.82
CA VAL A 121 25.59 -15.93 11.72
C VAL A 121 26.13 -14.50 11.59
N ALA A 122 27.44 -14.35 11.83
CA ALA A 122 28.16 -13.10 11.69
C ALA A 122 27.96 -12.48 10.30
N LEU A 123 27.57 -11.19 10.28
CA LEU A 123 27.48 -10.36 9.08
C LEU A 123 28.86 -10.26 8.40
N GLY A 124 28.96 -10.67 7.12
CA GLY A 124 30.12 -10.34 6.28
C GLY A 124 30.69 -11.40 5.34
N LYS A 125 30.01 -12.52 5.05
CA LYS A 125 30.50 -13.51 4.06
C LYS A 125 29.65 -13.56 2.78
N PRO A 126 30.25 -13.80 1.60
CA PRO A 126 29.54 -13.95 0.32
C PRO A 126 28.52 -15.11 0.37
N PRO A 127 27.54 -15.21 -0.58
CA PRO A 127 26.48 -16.21 -0.52
C PRO A 127 27.08 -17.60 -0.35
N THR A 128 26.90 -18.17 0.84
CA THR A 128 27.43 -19.48 1.22
C THR A 128 26.28 -20.47 1.20
N VAL A 129 26.47 -21.55 0.44
CA VAL A 129 25.55 -22.68 0.37
C VAL A 129 25.78 -23.53 1.61
N TRP A 130 24.75 -23.78 2.41
CA TRP A 130 24.82 -24.65 3.58
C TRP A 130 23.90 -25.85 3.38
N TRP A 131 24.43 -27.04 3.63
CA TRP A 131 23.65 -28.26 3.71
C TRP A 131 23.05 -28.36 5.12
N LEU A 132 21.73 -28.23 5.25
CA LEU A 132 21.03 -28.58 6.48
C LEU A 132 20.52 -30.02 6.34
N THR A 133 21.16 -30.94 7.06
CA THR A 133 20.71 -32.31 7.19
C THR A 133 19.63 -32.35 8.25
N LEU A 134 18.36 -32.41 7.84
CA LEU A 134 17.26 -32.64 8.80
C LEU A 134 17.27 -34.12 9.19
N TRP A 135 17.58 -34.40 10.46
CA TRP A 135 17.35 -35.72 11.05
C TRP A 135 15.89 -35.80 11.53
N PRO A 136 15.12 -36.82 11.13
CA PRO A 136 13.81 -37.01 11.71
C PRO A 136 13.97 -37.32 13.20
N HIS A 137 13.28 -36.58 14.06
CA HIS A 137 13.19 -36.91 15.47
C HIS A 137 12.49 -38.27 15.61
N SER A 138 13.25 -39.30 15.94
CA SER A 138 12.75 -40.62 16.27
C SER A 138 12.14 -40.59 17.67
N HIS A 139 10.84 -40.33 17.78
CA HIS A 139 10.04 -40.80 18.92
C HIS A 139 8.61 -41.07 18.47
N ILE A 140 8.33 -42.31 18.11
CA ILE A 140 7.17 -43.12 18.53
C ILE A 140 7.60 -44.58 18.29
N GLY A 141 7.48 -45.40 19.32
CA GLY A 141 7.97 -46.78 19.32
C GLY A 141 7.24 -47.66 18.31
N ALA A 142 8.01 -48.39 17.51
CA ALA A 142 7.57 -49.61 16.84
C ALA A 142 8.79 -50.52 16.67
N GLN A 143 8.74 -51.68 17.34
CA GLN A 143 9.72 -52.75 17.17
C GLN A 143 9.61 -53.32 15.74
N GLY A 144 10.75 -53.44 15.07
CA GLY A 144 10.99 -54.42 14.00
C GLY A 144 10.28 -54.23 12.66
N ALA A 145 10.94 -53.53 11.74
CA ALA A 145 11.09 -53.91 10.32
C ALA A 145 11.94 -52.85 9.60
N GLY A 146 12.91 -53.28 8.80
CA GLY A 146 13.89 -52.40 8.14
C GLY A 146 13.25 -51.32 7.26
N GLY A 147 13.38 -50.06 7.66
CA GLY A 147 13.04 -48.89 6.87
C GLY A 147 14.29 -48.06 6.60
N ARG A 148 14.60 -47.80 5.34
CA ARG A 148 15.71 -46.90 4.94
C ARG A 148 15.43 -45.50 5.49
N SER A 149 16.34 -44.97 6.31
CA SER A 149 16.35 -43.56 6.69
C SER A 149 16.70 -42.73 5.46
N SER A 150 15.70 -42.14 4.80
CA SER A 150 15.93 -41.16 3.75
C SER A 150 16.17 -39.81 4.42
N SER A 151 17.44 -39.40 4.51
CA SER A 151 17.79 -38.03 4.88
C SER A 151 17.33 -37.09 3.76
N LEU A 152 16.45 -36.15 4.07
CA LEU A 152 16.11 -35.05 3.17
C LEU A 152 17.18 -33.97 3.32
N SER A 153 18.09 -33.91 2.35
CA SER A 153 19.00 -32.79 2.14
C SER A 153 18.21 -31.64 1.52
N VAL A 154 18.03 -30.55 2.27
CA VAL A 154 17.46 -29.30 1.74
C VAL A 154 18.59 -28.31 1.54
N LEU A 155 18.80 -27.89 0.30
CA LEU A 155 19.77 -26.84 0.00
C LEU A 155 19.12 -25.50 0.37
N MET A 156 19.62 -24.85 1.43
CA MET A 156 19.28 -23.47 1.75
C MET A 156 20.30 -22.55 1.08
N SER A 157 19.85 -21.82 0.08
CA SER A 157 20.63 -20.74 -0.53
C SER A 157 20.04 -19.39 -0.10
N TYR A 158 20.91 -18.53 0.45
CA TYR A 158 20.58 -17.14 0.73
C TYR A 158 20.91 -16.31 -0.51
N ALA A 159 19.87 -15.80 -1.16
CA ALA A 159 20.06 -14.75 -2.17
C ALA A 159 20.36 -13.44 -1.45
N ALA A 160 21.50 -12.81 -1.78
CA ALA A 160 21.84 -11.49 -1.27
C ALA A 160 20.72 -10.47 -1.63
N PRO A 161 20.41 -9.53 -0.74
CA PRO A 161 19.44 -8.49 -1.04
C PRO A 161 19.94 -7.69 -2.25
N HIS A 162 19.10 -7.58 -3.27
CA HIS A 162 19.36 -6.79 -4.47
C HIS A 162 18.32 -5.66 -4.56
N PRO A 163 18.67 -4.50 -5.15
CA PRO A 163 17.72 -3.42 -5.37
C PRO A 163 16.53 -3.93 -6.20
N GLN A 164 15.33 -3.81 -5.66
CA GLN A 164 14.11 -4.17 -6.34
C GLN A 164 13.34 -2.90 -6.71
N GLU A 165 12.92 -2.79 -7.96
CA GLU A 165 12.03 -1.72 -8.39
C GLU A 165 10.68 -1.85 -7.67
N LYS A 166 10.25 -0.75 -7.06
CA LYS A 166 8.96 -0.64 -6.36
C LYS A 166 7.96 0.20 -7.13
N CYS A 167 8.45 1.16 -7.91
CA CYS A 167 7.67 2.07 -8.72
C CYS A 167 8.53 2.53 -9.89
N HIS A 168 7.98 2.47 -11.11
CA HIS A 168 8.58 3.14 -12.27
C HIS A 168 8.47 4.65 -12.10
N GLN A 169 9.46 5.41 -12.62
CA GLN A 169 9.38 6.86 -12.61
C GLN A 169 8.39 7.32 -13.69
N TYR A 170 7.14 7.50 -13.29
CA TYR A 170 6.02 7.87 -14.17
C TYR A 170 5.92 9.39 -14.43
N TRP A 171 6.85 10.19 -13.91
CA TRP A 171 6.82 11.65 -14.03
C TRP A 171 8.09 12.22 -14.70
N PRO A 172 7.96 13.33 -15.46
CA PRO A 172 9.11 14.03 -16.01
C PRO A 172 9.89 14.78 -14.92
N ALA A 173 11.23 14.81 -15.04
CA ALA A 173 12.10 15.55 -14.12
C ALA A 173 12.51 16.92 -14.68
N GLU A 174 13.15 16.96 -15.85
CA GLU A 174 13.75 18.20 -16.39
C GLU A 174 12.94 18.84 -17.52
N ARG A 175 12.27 18.02 -18.34
CA ARG A 175 11.57 18.46 -19.55
C ARG A 175 10.17 17.86 -19.60
N SER A 176 9.27 18.57 -20.24
CA SER A 176 7.91 18.09 -20.51
C SER A 176 7.92 16.71 -21.15
N ALA A 177 7.02 15.84 -20.69
CA ALA A 177 6.81 14.51 -21.26
C ALA A 177 5.36 14.34 -21.67
N ARG A 178 5.12 13.55 -22.72
CA ARG A 178 3.78 13.24 -23.22
C ARG A 178 3.43 11.79 -22.89
N TYR A 179 2.27 11.59 -22.27
CA TYR A 179 1.68 10.30 -21.95
C TYR A 179 0.30 10.22 -22.60
N GLN A 180 0.17 9.49 -23.72
CA GLN A 180 -1.00 9.54 -24.61
C GLN A 180 -1.41 10.97 -25.01
N TYR A 181 -2.54 11.43 -24.48
CA TYR A 181 -3.14 12.73 -24.76
C TYR A 181 -2.65 13.82 -23.81
N PHE A 182 -1.96 13.45 -22.72
CA PHE A 182 -1.58 14.39 -21.67
C PHE A 182 -0.12 14.83 -21.83
N VAL A 183 0.09 16.14 -21.85
CA VAL A 183 1.42 16.76 -21.75
C VAL A 183 1.62 17.14 -20.29
N VAL A 184 2.65 16.59 -19.66
CA VAL A 184 2.99 16.83 -18.26
C VAL A 184 4.25 17.69 -18.22
N ASP A 185 4.10 18.91 -17.72
CA ASP A 185 5.17 19.88 -17.56
C ASP A 185 5.59 19.93 -16.08
N PRO A 186 6.87 19.65 -15.73
CA PRO A 186 7.36 19.84 -14.37
C PRO A 186 7.45 21.34 -14.05
N MET A 187 6.77 21.78 -12.98
CA MET A 187 6.73 23.19 -12.57
C MET A 187 7.71 23.49 -11.44
N ALA A 188 7.66 22.69 -10.37
CA ALA A 188 8.47 22.91 -9.17
C ALA A 188 8.71 21.59 -8.42
N GLU A 189 9.84 21.52 -7.73
CA GLU A 189 10.17 20.45 -6.78
C GLU A 189 10.67 21.07 -5.47
N TYR A 190 10.06 20.67 -4.35
CA TYR A 190 10.39 21.11 -3.02
C TYR A 190 10.85 19.91 -2.19
N ASN A 191 12.10 19.95 -1.74
CA ASN A 191 12.71 18.90 -0.94
C ASN A 191 12.54 19.24 0.54
N MET A 192 11.61 18.57 1.21
CA MET A 192 11.36 18.68 2.65
C MET A 192 12.11 17.56 3.40
N PRO A 193 12.32 17.66 4.72
CA PRO A 193 13.10 16.67 5.46
C PRO A 193 12.63 15.21 5.31
N GLN A 194 11.31 15.00 5.24
CA GLN A 194 10.70 13.66 5.23
C GLN A 194 9.87 13.35 3.99
N TYR A 195 9.72 14.33 3.09
CA TYR A 195 8.99 14.14 1.84
C TYR A 195 9.46 15.10 0.76
N ILE A 196 9.10 14.79 -0.49
CA ILE A 196 9.33 15.65 -1.65
C ILE A 196 7.97 16.04 -2.21
N LEU A 197 7.75 17.32 -2.45
CA LEU A 197 6.56 17.83 -3.16
C LEU A 197 6.96 18.20 -4.57
N ARG A 198 6.29 17.61 -5.57
CA ARG A 198 6.42 17.97 -6.98
C ARG A 198 5.13 18.56 -7.50
N GLU A 199 5.22 19.65 -8.23
CA GLU A 199 4.09 20.26 -8.92
C GLU A 199 4.24 20.08 -10.43
N PHE A 200 3.16 19.64 -11.06
CA PHE A 200 3.08 19.43 -12.49
C PHE A 200 1.90 20.21 -13.06
N LYS A 201 2.09 20.80 -14.24
CA LYS A 201 0.97 21.22 -15.08
C LYS A 201 0.68 20.10 -16.06
N VAL A 202 -0.54 19.59 -16.03
CA VAL A 202 -1.00 18.57 -16.97
C VAL A 202 -1.97 19.22 -17.94
N THR A 203 -1.69 19.12 -19.23
CA THR A 203 -2.51 19.68 -20.30
C THR A 203 -3.03 18.56 -21.19
N ASP A 204 -4.35 18.48 -21.38
CA ASP A 204 -4.97 17.58 -22.34
C ASP A 204 -4.83 18.16 -23.75
N ALA A 205 -4.05 17.50 -24.61
CA ALA A 205 -3.76 17.96 -25.96
C ALA A 205 -4.98 17.89 -26.90
N ARG A 206 -6.09 17.27 -26.48
CA ARG A 206 -7.31 17.16 -27.29
C ARG A 206 -8.14 18.43 -27.26
N ASP A 207 -8.25 19.06 -26.09
CA ASP A 207 -9.10 20.23 -25.85
C ASP A 207 -8.34 21.46 -25.29
N GLY A 208 -7.06 21.28 -24.93
CA GLY A 208 -6.21 22.34 -24.37
C GLY A 208 -6.47 22.65 -22.90
N GLN A 209 -7.37 21.93 -22.21
CA GLN A 209 -7.60 22.14 -20.79
C GLN A 209 -6.36 21.75 -19.99
N SER A 210 -6.12 22.44 -18.87
CA SER A 210 -4.98 22.14 -18.00
C SER A 210 -5.35 22.14 -16.52
N ARG A 211 -4.66 21.30 -15.74
CA ARG A 211 -4.80 21.17 -14.29
C ARG A 211 -3.43 21.12 -13.63
N THR A 212 -3.34 21.61 -12.40
CA THR A 212 -2.14 21.45 -11.58
C THR A 212 -2.26 20.18 -10.76
N ILE A 213 -1.32 19.24 -10.93
CA ILE A 213 -1.24 18.00 -10.15
C ILE A 213 -0.05 18.09 -9.19
N ARG A 214 -0.29 17.76 -7.92
CA ARG A 214 0.71 17.78 -6.85
C ARG A 214 1.01 16.36 -6.39
N GLN A 215 2.28 15.97 -6.45
CA GLN A 215 2.75 14.68 -5.98
C GLN A 215 3.54 14.87 -4.69
N PHE A 216 3.09 14.20 -3.63
CA PHE A 216 3.76 14.08 -2.34
C PHE A 216 4.45 12.73 -2.25
N GLN A 217 5.77 12.71 -2.23
CA GLN A 217 6.55 11.49 -2.05
C GLN A 217 7.13 11.44 -0.64
N PHE A 218 6.63 10.55 0.22
CA PHE A 218 7.21 10.31 1.54
C PHE A 218 8.51 9.50 1.41
N THR A 219 9.63 10.05 1.88
CA THR A 219 10.97 9.49 1.67
C THR A 219 11.55 8.80 2.90
N ASP A 220 10.96 9.03 4.08
CA ASP A 220 11.45 8.56 5.38
C ASP A 220 10.82 7.23 5.85
N TRP A 221 10.13 6.51 4.95
CA TRP A 221 9.66 5.16 5.27
C TRP A 221 10.83 4.16 5.18
N PRO A 222 11.14 3.39 6.24
CA PRO A 222 12.25 2.46 6.23
C PRO A 222 12.03 1.29 5.25
N GLU A 223 13.08 0.89 4.54
CA GLU A 223 13.00 -0.20 3.56
C GLU A 223 12.58 -1.54 4.20
N GLN A 224 12.90 -1.71 5.48
CA GLN A 224 12.50 -2.87 6.30
C GLN A 224 11.66 -2.39 7.49
N GLY A 225 10.52 -3.05 7.69
CA GLY A 225 9.61 -2.76 8.80
C GLY A 225 8.80 -1.48 8.62
N VAL A 226 8.68 -0.73 9.70
CA VAL A 226 7.84 0.46 9.85
C VAL A 226 8.60 1.56 10.59
N PRO A 227 8.22 2.84 10.43
CA PRO A 227 8.77 3.92 11.25
C PRO A 227 8.72 3.63 12.75
N LYS A 228 9.75 4.08 13.47
CA LYS A 228 9.84 3.91 14.93
C LYS A 228 8.86 4.82 15.66
N THR A 229 8.68 6.04 15.18
CA THR A 229 7.67 7.00 15.61
C THR A 229 6.72 7.30 14.46
N GLY A 230 5.51 7.72 14.79
CA GLY A 230 4.48 8.18 13.86
C GLY A 230 4.56 9.67 13.52
N GLU A 231 5.21 10.49 14.36
CA GLU A 231 5.27 11.96 14.24
C GLU A 231 5.45 12.49 12.81
N GLY A 232 6.51 12.06 12.12
CA GLY A 232 6.79 12.51 10.75
C GLY A 232 5.74 12.09 9.73
N PHE A 233 5.14 10.92 9.93
CA PHE A 233 4.08 10.44 9.06
C PHE A 233 2.74 11.15 9.34
N ILE A 234 2.49 11.54 10.59
CA ILE A 234 1.35 12.35 11.00
C ILE A 234 1.45 13.76 10.41
N ASP A 235 2.60 14.42 10.51
CA ASP A 235 2.82 15.73 9.86
C ASP A 235 2.64 15.62 8.35
N PHE A 236 3.22 14.60 7.71
CA PHE A 236 3.03 14.34 6.29
C PHE A 236 1.55 14.21 5.89
N ILE A 237 0.76 13.43 6.62
CA ILE A 237 -0.70 13.32 6.42
C ILE A 237 -1.35 14.72 6.55
N GLY A 238 -0.97 15.47 7.58
CA GLY A 238 -1.44 16.84 7.81
C GLY A 238 -1.16 17.77 6.63
N GLN A 239 0.05 17.74 6.06
CA GLN A 239 0.43 18.58 4.91
C GLN A 239 -0.36 18.22 3.64
N VAL A 240 -0.59 16.93 3.38
CA VAL A 240 -1.39 16.47 2.22
C VAL A 240 -2.82 17.00 2.32
N HIS A 241 -3.49 16.80 3.46
CA HIS A 241 -4.88 17.23 3.65
C HIS A 241 -5.01 18.75 3.70
N LYS A 242 -4.07 19.44 4.37
CA LYS A 242 -4.01 20.90 4.36
C LYS A 242 -3.90 21.46 2.94
N THR A 243 -3.06 20.84 2.09
CA THR A 243 -2.93 21.25 0.69
C THR A 243 -4.22 21.01 -0.09
N LYS A 244 -4.91 19.88 0.16
CA LYS A 244 -6.22 19.59 -0.44
C LYS A 244 -7.23 20.69 -0.13
N GLU A 245 -7.35 21.07 1.13
CA GLU A 245 -8.27 22.11 1.58
C GLU A 245 -7.87 23.50 1.06
N GLN A 246 -6.58 23.86 1.15
CA GLN A 246 -6.08 25.18 0.74
C GLN A 246 -6.33 25.50 -0.73
N PHE A 247 -6.23 24.49 -1.60
CA PHE A 247 -6.47 24.66 -3.04
C PHE A 247 -7.90 24.26 -3.46
N GLY A 248 -8.80 23.98 -2.52
CA GLY A 248 -10.21 23.65 -2.80
C GLY A 248 -10.36 22.46 -3.75
N GLN A 249 -9.57 21.41 -3.56
CA GLN A 249 -9.59 20.25 -4.46
C GLN A 249 -10.63 19.23 -3.99
N ASP A 250 -11.70 19.06 -4.77
CA ASP A 250 -12.81 18.16 -4.45
C ASP A 250 -12.53 16.69 -4.84
N GLY A 251 -11.60 16.46 -5.76
CA GLY A 251 -11.25 15.13 -6.24
C GLY A 251 -10.66 14.19 -5.18
N PRO A 252 -10.61 12.88 -5.47
CA PRO A 252 -9.97 11.91 -4.59
C PRO A 252 -8.46 12.15 -4.50
N ILE A 253 -7.86 11.78 -3.37
CA ILE A 253 -6.41 11.66 -3.25
C ILE A 253 -6.01 10.29 -3.78
N THR A 254 -5.18 10.26 -4.82
CA THR A 254 -4.58 9.01 -5.31
C THR A 254 -3.40 8.61 -4.44
N VAL A 255 -3.44 7.44 -3.81
CA VAL A 255 -2.40 6.94 -2.92
C VAL A 255 -1.83 5.65 -3.46
N HIS A 256 -0.50 5.58 -3.57
CA HIS A 256 0.19 4.38 -4.02
C HIS A 256 1.46 4.06 -3.22
N CYS A 257 1.86 2.80 -3.29
CA CYS A 257 3.12 2.30 -2.76
C CYS A 257 3.73 1.31 -3.75
N SER A 258 4.04 0.08 -3.33
CA SER A 258 4.39 -0.98 -4.28
C SER A 258 3.12 -1.65 -4.84
N ALA A 259 2.38 -2.42 -4.03
CA ALA A 259 1.14 -3.07 -4.43
C ALA A 259 -0.14 -2.27 -4.11
N GLY A 260 0.00 -1.11 -3.46
CA GLY A 260 -1.15 -0.27 -3.11
C GLY A 260 -2.01 -0.78 -1.95
N VAL A 261 -1.45 -1.56 -1.02
CA VAL A 261 -2.21 -2.17 0.10
C VAL A 261 -1.57 -1.98 1.48
N GLY A 262 -0.24 -2.11 1.59
CA GLY A 262 0.47 -2.02 2.87
C GLY A 262 0.59 -0.59 3.40
N ARG A 263 1.59 0.16 2.93
CA ARG A 263 1.81 1.57 3.32
C ARG A 263 0.62 2.45 2.94
N THR A 264 0.03 2.19 1.76
CA THR A 264 -1.23 2.83 1.32
C THR A 264 -2.36 2.62 2.31
N GLY A 265 -2.50 1.40 2.85
CA GLY A 265 -3.49 1.11 3.88
C GLY A 265 -3.24 1.89 5.17
N VAL A 266 -1.99 2.00 5.61
CA VAL A 266 -1.63 2.79 6.80
C VAL A 266 -1.97 4.27 6.59
N PHE A 267 -1.58 4.85 5.46
CA PHE A 267 -1.87 6.25 5.14
C PHE A 267 -3.36 6.56 5.19
N ILE A 268 -4.18 5.73 4.53
CA ILE A 268 -5.62 5.92 4.45
C ILE A 268 -6.27 5.67 5.82
N THR A 269 -5.84 4.63 6.54
CA THR A 269 -6.34 4.32 7.89
C THR A 269 -6.09 5.49 8.84
N LEU A 270 -4.85 5.98 8.91
CA LEU A 270 -4.51 7.11 9.77
C LEU A 270 -5.19 8.40 9.35
N SER A 271 -5.27 8.70 8.05
CA SER A 271 -5.98 9.88 7.58
C SER A 271 -7.41 9.95 8.13
N ILE A 272 -8.14 8.83 8.09
CA ILE A 272 -9.52 8.78 8.56
C ILE A 272 -9.58 8.74 10.09
N VAL A 273 -8.74 7.92 10.73
CA VAL A 273 -8.78 7.74 12.20
C VAL A 273 -8.38 9.00 12.94
N LEU A 274 -7.33 9.71 12.50
CA LEU A 274 -6.87 10.93 13.16
C LEU A 274 -7.93 12.05 13.04
N GLU A 275 -8.60 12.15 11.89
CA GLU A 275 -9.72 13.07 11.71
C GLU A 275 -10.89 12.72 12.64
N ARG A 276 -11.34 11.45 12.66
CA ARG A 276 -12.43 10.99 13.53
C ARG A 276 -12.11 11.14 15.01
N MET A 277 -10.87 10.87 15.41
CA MET A 277 -10.41 11.07 16.78
C MET A 277 -10.55 12.55 17.19
N ARG A 278 -10.19 13.48 16.31
CA ARG A 278 -10.30 14.93 16.57
C ARG A 278 -11.76 15.41 16.70
N TYR A 279 -12.69 14.85 15.94
CA TYR A 279 -14.10 15.32 15.93
C TYR A 279 -15.03 14.54 16.87
N GLU A 280 -14.85 13.22 16.96
CA GLU A 280 -15.73 12.31 17.72
C GLU A 280 -15.13 11.87 19.06
N GLY A 281 -13.82 12.02 19.26
CA GLY A 281 -13.14 11.58 20.48
C GLY A 281 -13.06 10.05 20.63
N VAL A 282 -13.30 9.29 19.56
CA VAL A 282 -13.27 7.82 19.56
C VAL A 282 -12.31 7.27 18.51
N VAL A 283 -11.75 6.10 18.80
CA VAL A 283 -10.82 5.39 17.91
C VAL A 283 -11.27 3.96 17.74
N ASP A 284 -11.59 3.56 16.50
CA ASP A 284 -11.88 2.17 16.16
C ASP A 284 -11.02 1.73 14.96
N MET A 285 -9.80 1.29 15.27
CA MET A 285 -8.83 0.87 14.27
C MET A 285 -9.27 -0.42 13.56
N PHE A 286 -9.89 -1.35 14.30
CA PHE A 286 -10.29 -2.65 13.77
C PHE A 286 -11.40 -2.51 12.73
N GLN A 287 -12.48 -1.79 13.07
CA GLN A 287 -13.56 -1.56 12.11
C GLN A 287 -13.09 -0.72 10.93
N MET A 288 -12.15 0.21 11.14
CA MET A 288 -11.56 0.98 10.05
C MET A 288 -10.89 0.06 9.03
N VAL A 289 -9.90 -0.74 9.46
CA VAL A 289 -9.17 -1.63 8.56
C VAL A 289 -10.10 -2.70 7.95
N LYS A 290 -11.04 -3.23 8.73
CA LYS A 290 -12.07 -4.15 8.21
C LYS A 290 -12.88 -3.51 7.08
N THR A 291 -13.31 -2.26 7.25
CA THR A 291 -14.06 -1.51 6.23
C THR A 291 -13.21 -1.29 4.98
N LEU A 292 -11.95 -0.85 5.13
CA LEU A 292 -11.03 -0.70 4.00
C LEU A 292 -10.84 -2.02 3.23
N ARG A 293 -10.79 -3.14 3.94
CA ARG A 293 -10.65 -4.47 3.34
C ARG A 293 -11.89 -4.97 2.57
N THR A 294 -13.08 -4.42 2.85
CA THR A 294 -14.26 -4.67 2.01
C THR A 294 -14.18 -3.98 0.65
N GLN A 295 -13.38 -2.92 0.56
CA GLN A 295 -13.20 -2.14 -0.66
C GLN A 295 -11.97 -2.60 -1.42
N ARG A 296 -10.80 -2.76 -0.78
CA ARG A 296 -9.59 -3.31 -1.40
C ARG A 296 -8.99 -4.40 -0.52
N PRO A 297 -8.70 -5.60 -1.03
CA PRO A 297 -8.18 -6.69 -0.20
C PRO A 297 -6.82 -6.33 0.41
N ALA A 298 -6.55 -6.90 1.59
CA ALA A 298 -5.26 -6.83 2.28
C ALA A 298 -4.76 -5.41 2.65
N MET A 299 -5.65 -4.41 2.71
CA MET A 299 -5.32 -3.09 3.26
C MET A 299 -4.74 -3.21 4.68
N VAL A 300 -3.60 -2.56 4.91
CA VAL A 300 -2.71 -2.76 6.08
C VAL A 300 -2.26 -4.23 6.13
N GLN A 301 -1.09 -4.51 5.56
CA GLN A 301 -0.70 -5.87 5.17
C GLN A 301 -0.04 -6.66 6.31
N THR A 302 0.75 -6.01 7.16
CA THR A 302 1.52 -6.67 8.23
C THR A 302 1.06 -6.23 9.61
N GLU A 303 1.33 -7.06 10.63
CA GLU A 303 1.05 -6.72 12.02
C GLU A 303 1.78 -5.45 12.45
N ASP A 304 3.07 -5.30 12.12
CA ASP A 304 3.85 -4.09 12.44
C ASP A 304 3.21 -2.80 11.89
N GLN A 305 2.59 -2.88 10.70
CA GLN A 305 1.87 -1.75 10.09
C GLN A 305 0.59 -1.44 10.87
N TYR A 306 -0.12 -2.46 11.35
CA TYR A 306 -1.30 -2.30 12.18
C TYR A 306 -0.93 -1.72 13.57
N GLN A 307 0.14 -2.20 14.19
CA GLN A 307 0.69 -1.66 15.44
C GLN A 307 1.17 -0.21 15.27
N LEU A 308 1.79 0.13 14.13
CA LEU A 308 2.13 1.52 13.81
C LEU A 308 0.89 2.42 13.79
N CYS A 309 -0.24 1.95 13.26
CA CYS A 309 -1.47 2.76 13.25
C CYS A 309 -1.92 3.12 14.67
N TYR A 310 -1.83 2.19 15.62
CA TYR A 310 -2.12 2.49 17.03
C TYR A 310 -1.09 3.43 17.65
N ARG A 311 0.20 3.21 17.40
CA ARG A 311 1.27 4.08 17.94
C ARG A 311 1.13 5.51 17.45
N ALA A 312 0.92 5.71 16.15
CA ALA A 312 0.70 7.03 15.57
C ALA A 312 -0.59 7.69 16.09
N ALA A 313 -1.67 6.93 16.28
CA ALA A 313 -2.89 7.44 16.90
C ALA A 313 -2.65 7.91 18.35
N LEU A 314 -1.87 7.17 19.14
CA LEU A 314 -1.51 7.54 20.51
C LEU A 314 -0.61 8.78 20.55
N GLU A 315 0.41 8.86 19.69
CA GLU A 315 1.29 10.02 19.57
C GLU A 315 0.50 11.27 19.16
N TYR A 316 -0.42 11.15 18.21
CA TYR A 316 -1.31 12.25 17.81
C TYR A 316 -2.19 12.71 18.98
N LEU A 317 -2.75 11.78 19.75
CA LEU A 317 -3.54 12.11 20.93
C LEU A 317 -2.71 12.90 21.97
N GLY A 318 -1.45 12.51 22.17
CA GLY A 318 -0.51 13.21 23.05
C GLY A 318 -0.14 14.63 22.61
N SER A 319 -0.43 15.01 21.37
CA SER A 319 -0.26 16.39 20.89
C SER A 319 -1.37 17.35 21.39
N PHE A 320 -2.43 16.83 22.01
CA PHE A 320 -3.49 17.62 22.61
C PHE A 320 -3.29 17.72 24.14
N ASP A 321 -3.22 18.95 24.65
CA ASP A 321 -2.93 19.24 26.07
C ASP A 321 -3.83 18.50 27.08
N HIS A 322 -5.06 18.15 26.67
CA HIS A 322 -6.07 17.53 27.55
C HIS A 322 -5.85 16.03 27.77
N TYR A 323 -5.04 15.40 26.92
CA TYR A 323 -4.78 13.95 26.95
C TYR A 323 -3.29 13.64 27.19
N ALA A 324 -2.43 14.66 27.19
CA ALA A 324 -1.03 14.56 27.61
C ALA A 324 -0.96 14.57 29.15
N THR A 325 -1.39 13.49 29.80
CA THR A 325 -1.30 13.31 31.26
C THR A 325 -0.52 12.05 31.61
#